data_AF-A0A2S6H3B1-F1
#
_entry.id   AF-A0A2S6H3B1-F1
#
_cell.length_a   1.000
_cell.length_b   1.000
_cell.length_c   1.000
_cell.angle_alpha   90.00
_cell.angle_beta   90.00
_cell.angle_gamma   90.00
#
_symmetry.space_group_name_H-M   'P 1'
#
loop_
_entity.id
_entity.type
_entity.pdbx_description
1 polymer ?
#
loop_
_entity_poly.entity_id
_entity_poly.type
_entity_poly.pdbx_seq_one_letter_code
_entity_poly.pdbx_strand_id
1 'polypeptide(L)'
;MNTVEIAVVIVLLIAVLIFLKKRKKCSACSSKETLADKPKAPKQENQHPEVKLESNPLVSAIPTAVNGQITDAVTEQQPASDVEANAFPTAINDQITDTAIASASLEPQPANKPTGVSELPAKPEAVSLPEDSILKRHYMTHLCTMIESIVPPRPTESVLCRHYDAMVVTRIGRCLNDKKAMEQLIHDYENKK
;
A
#
# COMPACT_ATOMS: atom_id res chain seq x y z
N MET A 1 2.64 -40.69 33.75
CA MET A 1 3.56 -39.53 33.68
C MET A 1 4.71 -39.82 34.60
N ASN A 2 5.90 -39.96 34.03
CA ASN A 2 7.10 -40.31 34.78
C ASN A 2 7.60 -39.08 35.55
N THR A 3 8.21 -39.26 36.72
CA THR A 3 8.78 -38.17 37.52
C THR A 3 9.76 -37.31 36.70
N VAL A 4 10.47 -37.93 35.76
CA VAL A 4 11.39 -37.26 34.82
C VAL A 4 10.65 -36.33 33.87
N GLU A 5 9.52 -36.76 33.29
CA GLU A 5 8.72 -35.92 32.39
C GLU A 5 8.18 -34.68 33.11
N ILE A 6 7.69 -34.87 34.35
CA ILE A 6 7.19 -33.78 35.19
C ILE A 6 8.31 -32.78 35.51
N ALA A 7 9.51 -33.26 35.84
CA ALA A 7 10.67 -32.41 36.10
C ALA A 7 11.06 -31.59 34.87
N VAL A 8 11.06 -32.18 33.67
CA VAL A 8 11.35 -31.47 32.41
C VAL A 8 10.32 -30.38 32.13
N VAL A 9 9.04 -30.66 32.32
CA VAL A 9 7.96 -29.68 32.11
C VAL A 9 8.08 -28.51 33.10
N ILE A 10 8.40 -28.79 34.37
CA ILE A 10 8.60 -27.75 35.39
C ILE A 10 9.79 -26.85 35.04
N VAL A 11 10.92 -27.43 34.62
CA VAL A 11 12.11 -26.65 34.22
C VAL A 11 11.80 -25.76 33.00
N LEU A 12 11.07 -26.27 32.01
CA LEU A 12 10.63 -25.50 30.85
C LEU A 12 9.70 -24.34 31.25
N LEU A 13 8.73 -24.59 32.14
CA LEU A 13 7.84 -23.55 32.67
C LEU A 13 8.61 -22.43 33.39
N ILE A 14 9.59 -22.79 34.23
CA ILE A 14 10.43 -21.81 34.94
C ILE A 14 11.25 -20.98 33.93
N ALA A 15 11.85 -21.61 32.92
CA ALA A 15 12.61 -20.91 31.89
C ALA A 15 11.75 -19.91 31.10
N VAL A 16 10.52 -20.30 30.72
CA VAL A 16 9.55 -19.42 30.05
C VAL A 16 9.16 -18.26 30.95
N LEU A 17 8.88 -18.49 32.24
CA LEU A 17 8.55 -17.43 33.19
C LEU A 17 9.69 -16.42 33.36
N ILE A 18 10.95 -16.88 33.44
CA ILE A 18 12.13 -16.00 33.50
C ILE A 18 12.25 -15.17 32.22
N PHE A 19 12.04 -15.78 31.05
CA PHE A 19 12.12 -15.12 29.75
C PHE A 19 11.04 -14.04 29.58
N LEU A 20 9.79 -14.34 29.99
CA LEU A 20 8.68 -13.37 29.99
C LEU A 20 8.93 -12.22 30.97
N LYS A 21 9.52 -12.49 32.14
CA LYS A 21 9.94 -11.45 33.10
C LYS A 21 11.04 -10.54 32.55
N LYS A 22 12.00 -11.09 31.80
CA LYS A 22 13.04 -10.29 31.11
C LYS A 22 12.43 -9.39 30.04
N ARG A 23 11.49 -9.92 29.22
CA ARG A 23 10.83 -9.13 28.17
C ARG A 23 9.99 -7.97 28.72
N LYS A 24 9.32 -8.14 29.87
CA LYS A 24 8.50 -7.05 30.47
C LYS A 24 9.31 -5.86 30.98
N LYS A 25 10.63 -5.98 31.19
CA LYS A 25 11.44 -4.92 31.81
C LYS A 25 11.98 -3.87 30.83
N CYS A 26 11.79 -4.05 29.53
CA CYS A 26 12.25 -3.10 28.49
C CYS A 26 11.14 -2.16 27.95
N SER A 27 9.91 -2.25 28.45
CA SER A 27 8.77 -1.49 27.90
C SER A 27 8.54 -0.11 28.54
N ALA A 28 9.38 0.32 29.48
CA ALA A 28 9.16 1.53 30.27
C ALA A 28 10.27 2.57 30.10
N CYS A 29 10.65 2.90 28.86
CA CYS A 29 11.47 4.08 28.55
C CYS A 29 11.20 4.56 27.12
N SER A 30 10.31 5.53 26.94
CA SER A 30 10.49 6.67 26.02
C SER A 30 9.25 7.56 26.04
N SER A 31 9.22 8.53 26.96
CA SER A 31 8.40 9.75 26.88
C SER A 31 8.83 10.69 27.99
N LYS A 32 10.01 11.31 27.84
CA LYS A 32 10.42 12.50 28.59
C LYS A 32 11.55 13.21 27.84
N GLU A 33 11.18 14.18 26.99
CA GLU A 33 12.04 15.32 26.60
C GLU A 33 11.17 16.27 25.73
N THR A 34 11.13 17.59 25.83
CA THR A 34 11.45 18.56 26.88
C THR A 34 10.65 19.82 26.53
N LEU A 35 10.06 20.43 27.54
CA LEU A 35 9.41 21.72 27.54
C LEU A 35 10.48 22.83 27.59
N ALA A 36 10.20 23.94 26.89
CA ALA A 36 10.82 25.26 26.98
C ALA A 36 11.89 25.61 25.93
N ASP A 37 11.45 26.26 24.86
CA ASP A 37 12.08 27.52 24.45
C ASP A 37 11.02 28.51 23.94
N LYS A 38 11.14 29.77 24.35
CA LYS A 38 10.21 30.89 24.09
C LYS A 38 10.99 31.99 23.34
N PRO A 39 10.33 33.00 22.76
CA PRO A 39 10.45 33.40 21.36
C PRO A 39 11.48 34.51 21.12
N LYS A 40 12.06 34.55 19.91
CA LYS A 40 12.77 35.73 19.42
C LYS A 40 12.24 36.14 18.04
N ALA A 41 11.52 37.26 18.03
CA ALA A 41 11.13 38.00 16.83
C ALA A 41 12.37 38.40 16.02
N PRO A 42 12.23 38.51 14.69
CA PRO A 42 12.48 39.81 14.09
C PRO A 42 11.49 40.18 12.97
N LYS A 43 11.05 41.44 13.07
CA LYS A 43 10.77 42.43 12.02
C LYS A 43 10.08 41.97 10.72
N GLN A 44 8.82 42.42 10.62
CA GLN A 44 8.20 42.95 9.39
C GLN A 44 9.21 43.76 8.56
N GLU A 45 9.30 43.44 7.27
CA GLU A 45 9.66 44.41 6.24
C GLU A 45 8.73 44.22 5.05
N ASN A 46 8.17 45.35 4.62
CA ASN A 46 7.18 45.51 3.57
C ASN A 46 7.63 44.93 2.23
N GLN A 47 6.71 44.28 1.52
CA GLN A 47 6.31 44.74 0.17
C GLN A 47 5.08 43.98 -0.34
N HIS A 48 3.98 44.75 -0.38
CA HIS A 48 2.74 44.54 -1.10
C HIS A 48 2.91 45.10 -2.52
N PRO A 49 2.49 44.37 -3.56
CA PRO A 49 1.99 45.00 -4.77
C PRO A 49 0.48 44.81 -4.87
N GLU A 50 -0.16 45.95 -4.79
CA GLU A 50 -1.51 46.32 -5.18
C GLU A 50 -1.89 45.72 -6.55
N VAL A 51 -2.94 44.92 -6.62
CA VAL A 51 -3.75 44.80 -7.85
C VAL A 51 -5.21 45.00 -7.49
N LYS A 52 -5.76 45.94 -8.24
CA LYS A 52 -6.92 46.78 -8.00
C LYS A 52 -8.22 46.04 -8.26
N LEU A 53 -9.19 46.30 -7.37
CA LEU A 53 -10.61 46.03 -7.51
C LEU A 53 -11.14 46.61 -8.83
N GLU A 54 -11.83 45.79 -9.63
CA GLU A 54 -12.85 46.31 -10.54
C GLU A 54 -14.11 45.46 -10.42
N SER A 55 -15.18 46.15 -10.01
CA SER A 55 -16.55 45.70 -9.82
C SER A 55 -17.26 45.47 -11.15
N ASN A 56 -18.10 44.44 -11.25
CA ASN A 56 -19.56 44.62 -11.38
C ASN A 56 -20.35 43.28 -11.43
N PRO A 57 -21.64 43.30 -11.06
CA PRO A 57 -22.46 42.11 -10.85
C PRO A 57 -23.49 41.86 -11.97
N LEU A 58 -23.87 40.60 -12.21
CA LEU A 58 -25.22 40.25 -12.70
C LEU A 58 -25.54 38.75 -12.52
N VAL A 59 -26.50 38.47 -11.62
CA VAL A 59 -27.66 37.57 -11.77
C VAL A 59 -27.50 36.31 -12.63
N SER A 60 -27.71 35.12 -12.05
CA SER A 60 -28.88 34.30 -12.38
C SER A 60 -29.00 33.08 -11.48
N ALA A 61 -30.15 33.00 -10.82
CA ALA A 61 -30.62 31.91 -9.99
C ALA A 61 -30.94 30.65 -10.80
N ILE A 62 -30.81 29.46 -10.17
CA ILE A 62 -31.67 28.29 -10.46
C ILE A 62 -31.98 27.58 -9.11
N PRO A 63 -33.24 27.13 -8.88
CA PRO A 63 -33.84 27.03 -7.55
C PRO A 63 -33.90 25.61 -6.94
N THR A 64 -34.14 25.60 -5.62
CA THR A 64 -34.72 24.51 -4.83
C THR A 64 -36.25 24.59 -4.85
N ALA A 65 -36.94 23.48 -5.11
CA ALA A 65 -38.34 23.12 -4.76
C ALA A 65 -38.80 22.01 -5.73
N VAL A 66 -39.70 21.06 -5.49
CA VAL A 66 -40.56 20.67 -4.37
C VAL A 66 -41.12 19.30 -4.80
N ASN A 67 -41.35 18.43 -3.83
CA ASN A 67 -41.99 17.13 -4.00
C ASN A 67 -43.53 17.29 -4.07
N GLY A 68 -44.21 16.72 -5.08
CA GLY A 68 -45.68 16.80 -5.20
C GLY A 68 -46.29 16.19 -6.47
N GLN A 69 -46.57 14.89 -6.41
CA GLN A 69 -47.81 14.15 -6.79
C GLN A 69 -48.80 14.62 -7.90
N ILE A 70 -49.18 13.63 -8.75
CA ILE A 70 -50.44 13.36 -9.54
C ILE A 70 -50.76 14.19 -10.81
N THR A 71 -50.85 13.55 -11.98
CA THR A 71 -52.10 13.20 -12.73
C THR A 71 -51.83 12.71 -14.15
N ASP A 72 -52.78 11.89 -14.62
CA ASP A 72 -52.80 11.02 -15.79
C ASP A 72 -52.89 11.69 -17.18
N ALA A 73 -52.57 10.84 -18.19
CA ALA A 73 -53.28 10.63 -19.46
C ALA A 73 -52.64 11.14 -20.78
N VAL A 74 -52.38 10.14 -21.68
CA VAL A 74 -52.77 10.11 -23.13
C VAL A 74 -51.96 11.05 -24.06
N THR A 75 -51.40 10.70 -25.23
CA THR A 75 -51.48 9.53 -26.12
C THR A 75 -50.52 9.73 -27.31
N GLU A 76 -50.06 8.59 -27.88
CA GLU A 76 -49.56 8.30 -29.25
C GLU A 76 -48.51 9.16 -30.01
N GLN A 77 -47.51 8.40 -30.50
CA GLN A 77 -47.12 8.19 -31.92
C GLN A 77 -45.64 8.46 -32.28
N GLN A 78 -44.92 7.34 -32.52
CA GLN A 78 -43.73 7.17 -33.39
C GLN A 78 -44.05 7.57 -34.86
N PRO A 79 -43.10 7.71 -35.84
CA PRO A 79 -41.71 7.22 -35.92
C PRO A 79 -40.70 8.20 -36.60
N ALA A 80 -39.55 7.68 -37.07
CA ALA A 80 -38.48 8.27 -37.91
C ALA A 80 -37.29 8.85 -37.12
N SER A 81 -36.19 8.10 -36.96
CA SER A 81 -35.05 7.94 -37.89
C SER A 81 -34.29 9.23 -38.12
N ASP A 82 -33.12 9.37 -37.48
CA ASP A 82 -31.91 9.89 -38.13
C ASP A 82 -30.66 9.40 -37.39
N VAL A 83 -29.81 8.73 -38.16
CA VAL A 83 -28.47 8.28 -37.83
C VAL A 83 -27.55 9.45 -38.20
N GLU A 84 -26.98 10.14 -37.21
CA GLU A 84 -25.91 11.11 -37.47
C GLU A 84 -24.60 10.66 -36.82
N ALA A 85 -23.66 10.33 -37.71
CA ALA A 85 -22.32 9.91 -37.43
C ALA A 85 -21.51 11.06 -36.81
N ASN A 86 -20.95 10.83 -35.63
CA ASN A 86 -19.79 11.60 -35.18
C ASN A 86 -18.57 10.68 -35.16
N ALA A 87 -17.88 10.69 -36.30
CA ALA A 87 -16.52 10.23 -36.43
C ALA A 87 -15.58 11.28 -35.83
N PHE A 88 -14.77 10.89 -34.85
CA PHE A 88 -13.47 11.52 -34.62
C PHE A 88 -12.38 10.46 -34.43
N PRO A 89 -11.18 10.70 -34.95
CA PRO A 89 -10.29 9.68 -35.48
C PRO A 89 -9.34 9.06 -34.45
N THR A 90 -9.15 7.76 -34.61
CA THR A 90 -7.99 7.00 -34.15
C THR A 90 -6.72 7.55 -34.79
N ALA A 91 -5.88 8.24 -34.01
CA ALA A 91 -4.50 8.51 -34.37
C ALA A 91 -3.63 7.34 -33.90
N ILE A 92 -3.45 6.40 -34.81
CA ILE A 92 -2.43 5.35 -34.80
C ILE A 92 -1.08 6.06 -34.99
N ASN A 93 -0.20 6.00 -33.98
CA ASN A 93 1.20 6.36 -34.17
C ASN A 93 2.02 5.06 -34.30
N ASP A 94 1.95 4.46 -35.48
CA ASP A 94 2.91 3.49 -35.98
C ASP A 94 4.18 4.26 -36.35
N GLN A 95 5.22 4.13 -35.52
CA GLN A 95 6.60 4.36 -35.96
C GLN A 95 7.39 3.07 -35.81
N ILE A 96 7.27 2.28 -36.87
CA ILE A 96 8.17 1.20 -37.25
C ILE A 96 9.55 1.85 -37.45
N THR A 97 10.50 1.51 -36.59
CA THR A 97 11.91 1.82 -36.81
C THR A 97 12.60 0.51 -37.20
N ASP A 98 12.61 0.22 -38.49
CA ASP A 98 13.49 -0.80 -39.05
C ASP A 98 14.91 -0.19 -39.13
N THR A 99 15.78 -0.62 -38.22
CA THR A 99 17.22 -0.47 -38.40
C THR A 99 17.85 -1.84 -38.20
N ALA A 100 18.11 -2.48 -39.34
CA ALA A 100 18.93 -3.66 -39.45
C ALA A 100 20.32 -3.38 -38.87
N ILE A 101 20.69 -4.09 -37.81
CA ILE A 101 22.09 -4.35 -37.49
C ILE A 101 22.26 -5.87 -37.52
N ALA A 102 22.95 -6.29 -38.57
CA ALA A 102 23.49 -7.62 -38.73
C ALA A 102 24.77 -7.78 -37.89
N SER A 103 24.96 -9.02 -37.44
CA SER A 103 26.24 -9.72 -37.27
C SER A 103 26.94 -9.77 -35.90
N ALA A 104 27.41 -11.01 -35.68
CA ALA A 104 28.39 -11.55 -34.73
C ALA A 104 27.85 -11.91 -33.33
N SER A 105 27.61 -13.20 -33.02
CA SER A 105 28.60 -14.29 -32.87
C SER A 105 29.55 -14.05 -31.70
N LEU A 106 29.30 -14.74 -30.57
CA LEU A 106 30.23 -15.65 -29.87
C LEU A 106 29.69 -16.00 -28.46
N GLU A 107 29.24 -17.24 -28.29
CA GLU A 107 29.53 -18.07 -27.12
C GLU A 107 30.99 -18.58 -27.27
N PRO A 108 31.79 -18.85 -26.22
CA PRO A 108 31.44 -19.85 -25.18
C PRO A 108 31.86 -19.52 -23.72
N GLN A 109 31.19 -20.22 -22.80
CA GLN A 109 31.49 -20.55 -21.39
C GLN A 109 32.99 -20.69 -21.01
N PRO A 110 33.44 -20.53 -19.73
CA PRO A 110 32.93 -21.31 -18.59
C PRO A 110 33.01 -20.72 -17.15
N ALA A 111 32.20 -21.36 -16.29
CA ALA A 111 32.46 -21.72 -14.89
C ALA A 111 33.22 -20.75 -13.96
N ASN A 112 32.50 -20.14 -13.02
CA ASN A 112 33.04 -19.78 -11.70
C ASN A 112 32.01 -20.09 -10.59
N LYS A 113 32.03 -21.34 -10.09
CA LYS A 113 31.74 -21.67 -8.68
C LYS A 113 33.10 -21.75 -7.99
N PRO A 114 33.30 -21.15 -6.80
CA PRO A 114 32.91 -21.85 -5.59
C PRO A 114 32.35 -20.98 -4.45
N THR A 115 31.38 -21.58 -3.75
CA THR A 115 31.33 -21.76 -2.29
C THR A 115 31.92 -20.66 -1.39
N GLY A 116 31.03 -19.90 -0.76
CA GLY A 116 31.29 -19.19 0.49
C GLY A 116 30.13 -19.43 1.45
N VAL A 117 30.12 -20.59 2.10
CA VAL A 117 29.28 -20.86 3.28
C VAL A 117 29.74 -19.89 4.36
N SER A 118 28.99 -18.81 4.59
CA SER A 118 29.15 -17.98 5.78
C SER A 118 28.11 -18.42 6.80
N GLU A 119 28.49 -19.47 7.55
CA GLU A 119 27.80 -19.86 8.77
C GLU A 119 28.20 -18.86 9.86
N LEU A 120 27.37 -17.85 10.07
CA LEU A 120 27.37 -16.99 11.26
C LEU A 120 25.92 -16.72 11.68
N PRO A 121 25.69 -16.48 12.99
CA PRO A 121 24.64 -17.11 13.77
C PRO A 121 23.24 -16.64 13.37
N ALA A 122 22.35 -17.61 13.15
CA ALA A 122 20.89 -17.55 13.05
C ALA A 122 20.27 -16.17 13.29
N LYS A 123 20.42 -15.30 12.29
CA LYS A 123 19.61 -14.10 12.10
C LYS A 123 18.29 -14.59 11.49
N PRO A 124 17.12 -14.05 11.87
CA PRO A 124 15.85 -14.46 11.27
C PRO A 124 15.99 -14.46 9.74
N GLU A 125 15.64 -15.59 9.13
CA GLU A 125 15.65 -15.79 7.68
C GLU A 125 14.68 -14.78 7.06
N ALA A 126 15.17 -13.57 6.81
CA ALA A 126 14.42 -12.55 6.12
C ALA A 126 14.17 -13.03 4.70
N VAL A 127 12.96 -12.77 4.20
CA VAL A 127 12.60 -13.14 2.84
C VAL A 127 13.49 -12.34 1.88
N SER A 128 14.25 -13.02 1.03
CA SER A 128 15.15 -12.37 0.08
C SER A 128 14.32 -11.58 -0.93
N LEU A 129 14.38 -10.26 -0.86
CA LEU A 129 13.73 -9.38 -1.83
C LEU A 129 14.46 -9.42 -3.17
N PRO A 130 13.75 -9.32 -4.30
CA PRO A 130 14.37 -9.16 -5.61
C PRO A 130 15.27 -7.92 -5.68
N GLU A 131 16.38 -8.01 -6.41
CA GLU A 131 17.32 -6.89 -6.61
C GLU A 131 16.77 -5.83 -7.56
N ASP A 132 16.02 -6.24 -8.59
CA ASP A 132 15.41 -5.33 -9.55
C ASP A 132 14.26 -4.52 -8.92
N SER A 133 14.30 -3.20 -9.12
CA SER A 133 13.27 -2.25 -8.71
C SER A 133 11.87 -2.57 -9.26
N ILE A 134 11.76 -3.03 -10.51
CA ILE A 134 10.49 -3.36 -11.16
C ILE A 134 9.92 -4.61 -10.49
N LEU A 135 10.74 -5.66 -10.39
CA LEU A 135 10.35 -6.91 -9.77
C LEU A 135 9.99 -6.74 -8.29
N LYS A 136 10.74 -5.90 -7.57
CA LYS A 136 10.42 -5.50 -6.19
C LYS A 136 9.06 -4.82 -6.10
N ARG A 137 8.74 -3.88 -7.00
CA ARG A 137 7.42 -3.23 -7.02
C ARG A 137 6.31 -4.26 -7.24
N HIS A 138 6.44 -5.13 -8.24
CA HIS A 138 5.46 -6.18 -8.50
C HIS A 138 5.28 -7.11 -7.31
N TYR A 139 6.38 -7.52 -6.69
CA TYR A 139 6.36 -8.36 -5.50
C TYR A 139 5.64 -7.68 -4.32
N MET A 140 5.93 -6.41 -4.04
CA MET A 140 5.22 -5.64 -3.01
C MET A 140 3.72 -5.53 -3.32
N THR A 141 3.36 -5.18 -4.55
CA THR A 141 1.95 -5.06 -4.96
C THR A 141 1.22 -6.40 -4.80
N HIS A 142 1.85 -7.51 -5.20
CA HIS A 142 1.27 -8.84 -5.05
C HIS A 142 0.99 -9.17 -3.57
N LEU A 143 1.94 -8.88 -2.68
CA LEU A 143 1.74 -9.06 -1.24
C LEU A 143 0.62 -8.18 -0.69
N CYS A 144 0.52 -6.91 -1.12
CA CYS A 144 -0.60 -6.04 -0.76
C CYS A 144 -1.92 -6.69 -1.13
N THR A 145 -2.06 -7.16 -2.37
CA THR A 145 -3.28 -7.79 -2.88
C THR A 145 -3.64 -9.07 -2.13
N MET A 146 -2.66 -9.92 -1.80
CA MET A 146 -2.90 -11.12 -0.97
C MET A 146 -3.40 -10.76 0.43
N ILE A 147 -2.82 -9.74 1.06
CA ILE A 147 -3.23 -9.30 2.39
C ILE A 147 -4.64 -8.69 2.34
N GLU A 148 -4.90 -7.81 1.39
CA GLU A 148 -6.21 -7.18 1.19
C GLU A 148 -7.28 -8.21 0.86
N SER A 149 -6.94 -9.29 0.15
CA SER A 149 -7.90 -10.34 -0.12
C SER A 149 -8.29 -11.08 1.15
N ILE A 150 -7.42 -11.22 2.16
CA ILE A 150 -7.73 -11.93 3.42
C ILE A 150 -8.44 -11.02 4.43
N VAL A 151 -8.05 -9.75 4.49
CA VAL A 151 -8.55 -8.74 5.44
C VAL A 151 -9.98 -8.30 5.05
N PRO A 152 -10.79 -7.78 5.99
CA PRO A 152 -12.08 -7.13 5.68
C PRO A 152 -11.97 -6.01 4.63
N PRO A 153 -13.08 -5.68 3.95
CA PRO A 153 -13.09 -4.63 2.95
C PRO A 153 -12.66 -3.27 3.52
N ARG A 154 -12.00 -2.47 2.67
CA ARG A 154 -11.48 -1.15 3.05
C ARG A 154 -12.62 -0.24 3.50
N PRO A 155 -12.51 0.42 4.68
CA PRO A 155 -13.54 1.32 5.18
C PRO A 155 -13.59 2.63 4.37
N THR A 156 -14.76 3.26 4.30
CA THR A 156 -14.99 4.52 3.56
C THR A 156 -14.49 5.75 4.33
N GLU A 157 -14.56 5.73 5.66
CA GLU A 157 -14.19 6.87 6.50
C GLU A 157 -12.69 7.17 6.44
N SER A 158 -12.32 8.43 6.27
CA SER A 158 -10.92 8.84 6.04
C SER A 158 -9.97 8.43 7.17
N VAL A 159 -10.41 8.54 8.43
CA VAL A 159 -9.60 8.17 9.60
C VAL A 159 -9.40 6.66 9.67
N LEU A 160 -10.47 5.88 9.46
CA LEU A 160 -10.40 4.42 9.48
C LEU A 160 -9.59 3.89 8.28
N CYS A 161 -9.70 4.54 7.13
CA CYS A 161 -8.93 4.24 5.93
C CYS A 161 -7.42 4.36 6.19
N ARG A 162 -6.97 5.44 6.85
CA ARG A 162 -5.55 5.58 7.25
C ARG A 162 -5.10 4.49 8.21
N HIS A 163 -5.96 4.12 9.16
CA HIS A 163 -5.65 3.04 10.10
C HIS A 163 -5.54 1.68 9.39
N TYR A 164 -6.46 1.42 8.46
CA TYR A 164 -6.43 0.24 7.60
C TYR A 164 -5.13 0.18 6.80
N ASP A 165 -4.75 1.27 6.13
CA ASP A 165 -3.54 1.34 5.32
C ASP A 165 -2.29 1.08 6.20
N ALA A 166 -2.23 1.67 7.40
CA ALA A 166 -1.15 1.43 8.36
C ALA A 166 -1.08 -0.04 8.83
N MET A 167 -2.24 -0.68 9.04
CA MET A 167 -2.31 -2.10 9.39
C MET A 167 -1.81 -2.98 8.24
N VAL A 168 -2.19 -2.69 6.99
CA VAL A 168 -1.72 -3.42 5.81
C VAL A 168 -0.20 -3.29 5.68
N VAL A 169 0.36 -2.08 5.78
CA VAL A 169 1.81 -1.83 5.73
C VAL A 169 2.54 -2.58 6.85
N THR A 170 1.99 -2.59 8.06
CA THR A 170 2.56 -3.34 9.20
C THR A 170 2.58 -4.85 8.92
N ARG A 171 1.52 -5.39 8.30
CA ARG A 171 1.40 -6.81 7.96
C ARG A 171 2.38 -7.19 6.85
N ILE A 172 2.54 -6.36 5.82
CA ILE A 172 3.56 -6.54 4.78
C ILE A 172 4.95 -6.60 5.43
N GLY A 173 5.27 -5.62 6.27
CA GLY A 173 6.54 -5.59 6.99
C GLY A 173 6.79 -6.86 7.81
N ARG A 174 5.75 -7.42 8.45
CA ARG A 174 5.86 -8.68 9.17
C ARG A 174 6.19 -9.85 8.23
N CYS A 175 5.49 -9.96 7.10
CA CYS A 175 5.72 -11.04 6.13
C CYS A 175 7.13 -11.00 5.54
N LEU A 176 7.71 -9.81 5.32
CA LEU A 176 9.06 -9.68 4.78
C LEU A 176 10.16 -10.06 5.78
N ASN A 177 9.92 -9.82 7.07
CA ASN A 177 10.88 -10.09 8.12
C ASN A 177 10.77 -11.50 8.72
N ASP A 178 9.63 -12.17 8.56
CA ASP A 178 9.35 -13.48 9.13
C ASP A 178 8.79 -14.43 8.06
N LYS A 179 9.60 -15.44 7.71
CA LYS A 179 9.24 -16.52 6.80
C LYS A 179 7.95 -17.24 7.21
N LYS A 180 7.74 -17.47 8.51
CA LYS A 180 6.52 -18.13 9.01
C LYS A 180 5.28 -17.28 8.74
N ALA A 181 5.38 -15.97 8.88
CA ALA A 181 4.29 -15.05 8.58
C ALA A 181 3.94 -15.05 7.08
N MET A 182 4.94 -15.20 6.21
CA MET A 182 4.73 -15.39 4.77
C MET A 182 4.01 -16.70 4.45
N GLU A 183 4.44 -17.82 5.04
CA GLU A 183 3.80 -19.13 4.84
C GLU A 183 2.35 -19.13 5.31
N GLN A 184 2.07 -18.50 6.46
CA GLN A 184 0.70 -18.32 6.95
C GLN A 184 -0.16 -17.50 5.98
N LEU A 185 0.38 -16.41 5.43
CA LEU A 185 -0.33 -15.59 4.45
C LEU A 185 -0.72 -16.40 3.21
N ILE A 186 0.21 -17.22 2.69
CA ILE A 186 -0.05 -18.08 1.53
C ILE A 186 -1.17 -19.07 1.84
N HIS A 187 -1.09 -19.75 2.98
CA HIS A 187 -2.12 -20.70 3.42
C HIS A 187 -3.50 -20.05 3.59
N ASP A 188 -3.58 -18.89 4.22
CA ASP A 188 -4.83 -18.15 4.41
C ASP A 188 -5.42 -17.68 3.07
N TYR A 189 -4.55 -17.29 2.12
CA TYR A 189 -4.94 -16.87 0.78
C TYR A 189 -5.51 -18.04 -0.04
N GLU A 190 -4.85 -19.20 -0.01
CA GLU A 190 -5.29 -20.41 -0.70
C GLU A 190 -6.64 -20.92 -0.19
N ASN A 191 -6.87 -20.87 1.13
CA ASN A 191 -8.12 -21.32 1.73
C ASN A 191 -9.31 -20.37 1.52
N LYS A 192 -9.07 -19.12 1.12
CA LYS A 192 -10.13 -18.14 0.84
C LYS A 192 -10.64 -18.23 -0.61
N LYS A 193 -9.84 -18.81 -1.51
CA LYS A 193 -10.15 -18.98 -2.93
C LYS A 193 -11.15 -20.12 -3.13
#